data_AF-A0A174HJF5-F1
#
_entry.id   AF-A0A174HJF5-F1
#
_cell.length_a   1.000
_cell.length_b   1.000
_cell.length_c   1.000
_cell.angle_alpha   90.00
_cell.angle_beta   90.00
_cell.angle_gamma   90.00
#
_symmetry.space_group_name_H-M   'P 1'
#
loop_
_entity.id
_entity.type
_entity.pdbx_description
1 polymer ?
#
loop_
_entity_poly.entity_id
_entity_poly.type
_entity_poly.pdbx_seq_one_letter_code
_entity_poly.pdbx_strand_id
1 'polypeptide(L)'
;MMKKILSFSLSLAFILALSLPAFAASNGPDIPTEPAAYTVTVNEYDVYVDARNTSNEDLQNRGMSEDQIDLIKSDAIENELLEKAALSVDELSKLGYDNNQIAILKNYDGQAIEDAPELRGVFAGMTAKFFKSSASTSSLKVRVFWEWSNAPALAGDPITDLIAMRWQGTNTGGRPLNVAFNSSKSSANVNYYTRDGEYKFNRSVDIVCDSPYDHAYAEIPVSSGEYEDGWTIYAKSGNMYVQVDRTGTDSIKEAAFVFGYGHTVIAISPSLSLPASFGIGFSWGTEKMVEEAIRMDNKGIITEY
;
A
#
# COMPACT_ATOMS: atom_id res chain seq x y z
N MET A 1 40.15 52.20 3.62
CA MET A 1 39.99 50.77 3.98
C MET A 1 38.60 50.46 4.55
N MET A 2 38.07 51.25 5.50
CA MET A 2 36.75 51.01 6.14
C MET A 2 35.55 50.88 5.19
N LYS A 3 35.48 51.65 4.10
CA LYS A 3 34.35 51.57 3.14
C LYS A 3 34.25 50.23 2.41
N LYS A 4 35.39 49.56 2.13
CA LYS A 4 35.42 48.26 1.45
C LYS A 4 35.04 47.11 2.38
N ILE A 5 35.41 47.21 3.66
CA ILE A 5 35.05 46.24 4.70
C ILE A 5 33.54 46.32 4.97
N LEU A 6 32.99 47.53 5.08
CA LEU A 6 31.56 47.72 5.32
C LEU A 6 30.70 47.18 4.17
N SER A 7 31.11 47.40 2.90
CA SER A 7 30.41 46.82 1.75
C SER A 7 30.47 45.30 1.72
N PHE A 8 31.58 44.69 2.15
CA PHE A 8 31.72 43.23 2.22
C PHE A 8 30.85 42.62 3.33
N SER A 9 30.82 43.25 4.51
CA SER A 9 29.92 42.83 5.60
C SER A 9 28.45 42.94 5.21
N LEU A 10 28.06 43.99 4.48
CA LEU A 10 26.67 44.21 4.07
C LEU A 10 26.23 43.24 2.97
N SER A 11 27.13 42.89 2.04
CA SER A 11 26.83 41.88 1.01
C SER A 11 26.81 40.46 1.57
N LEU A 12 27.65 40.13 2.56
CA LEU A 12 27.58 38.85 3.27
C LEU A 12 26.28 38.72 4.09
N ALA A 13 25.83 39.81 4.73
CA ALA A 13 24.54 39.85 5.42
C ALA A 13 23.34 39.70 4.46
N PHE A 14 23.43 40.24 3.23
CA PHE A 14 22.41 40.03 2.20
C PHE A 14 22.38 38.60 1.65
N ILE A 15 23.54 37.93 1.51
CA ILE A 15 23.61 36.53 1.07
C ILE A 15 23.03 35.59 2.13
N LEU A 16 23.30 35.85 3.42
CA LEU A 16 22.72 35.11 4.54
C LEU A 16 21.22 35.41 4.76
N ALA A 17 20.75 36.59 4.38
CA ALA A 17 19.32 36.93 4.44
C ALA A 17 18.49 36.34 3.28
N LEU A 18 19.14 35.96 2.17
CA LEU A 18 18.49 35.33 1.01
C LEU A 18 18.48 33.80 1.07
N SER A 19 19.12 33.17 2.06
CA SER A 19 18.94 31.75 2.33
C SER A 19 17.65 31.53 3.12
N LEU A 20 16.51 31.79 2.48
CA LEU A 20 15.28 31.14 2.91
C LEU A 20 15.46 29.65 2.66
N PRO A 21 15.36 28.77 3.68
CA PRO A 21 15.18 27.36 3.40
C PRO A 21 13.91 27.23 2.58
N ALA A 22 14.05 26.83 1.31
CA ALA A 22 12.94 26.36 0.51
C ALA A 22 12.47 25.03 1.11
N PHE A 23 11.63 25.09 2.13
CA PHE A 23 10.82 23.96 2.52
C PHE A 23 9.78 23.77 1.42
N ALA A 24 10.07 22.89 0.47
CA ALA A 24 9.05 22.30 -0.38
C ALA A 24 8.23 21.32 0.48
N ALA A 25 7.37 21.84 1.36
CA ALA A 25 6.22 21.08 1.80
C ALA A 25 5.29 21.00 0.59
N SER A 26 5.36 19.92 -0.18
CA SER A 26 4.35 19.68 -1.20
C SER A 26 3.04 19.44 -0.46
N ASN A 27 2.12 20.41 -0.52
CA ASN A 27 0.77 20.24 0.02
C ASN A 27 -0.07 19.24 -0.81
N GLY A 28 0.48 18.68 -1.90
CA GLY A 28 -0.18 17.68 -2.75
C GLY A 28 0.20 16.25 -2.38
N PRO A 29 -0.50 15.25 -2.95
CA PRO A 29 -0.25 13.85 -2.67
C PRO A 29 1.16 13.42 -3.10
N ASP A 30 1.81 12.55 -2.31
CA ASP A 30 3.10 11.94 -2.68
C ASP A 30 2.85 10.84 -3.73
N ILE A 31 2.88 11.23 -5.01
CA ILE A 31 2.70 10.32 -6.14
C ILE A 31 4.01 10.27 -6.94
N PRO A 32 4.52 9.07 -7.30
CA PRO A 32 5.68 8.96 -8.18
C PRO A 32 5.39 9.58 -9.56
N THR A 33 6.30 10.42 -10.05
CA THR A 33 6.24 11.00 -11.41
C THR A 33 7.01 10.20 -12.44
N GLU A 34 7.96 9.38 -11.97
CA GLU A 34 8.78 8.51 -12.81
C GLU A 34 8.00 7.26 -13.22
N PRO A 35 8.37 6.59 -14.32
CA PRO A 35 7.79 5.29 -14.65
C PRO A 35 8.18 4.24 -13.61
N ALA A 36 7.21 3.39 -13.26
CA ALA A 36 7.46 2.24 -12.40
C ALA A 36 8.33 1.20 -13.13
N ALA A 37 9.20 0.53 -12.40
CA ALA A 37 9.99 -0.57 -12.95
C ALA A 37 9.14 -1.83 -13.13
N TYR A 38 8.16 -2.02 -12.26
CA TYR A 38 7.21 -3.12 -12.29
C TYR A 38 5.88 -2.65 -11.69
N THR A 39 4.76 -3.17 -12.21
CA THR A 39 3.41 -2.83 -11.78
C THR A 39 2.56 -4.08 -11.79
N VAL A 40 1.83 -4.31 -10.70
CA VAL A 40 0.78 -5.33 -10.61
C VAL A 40 -0.54 -4.64 -10.29
N THR A 41 -1.65 -5.17 -10.80
CA THR A 41 -3.00 -4.76 -10.42
C THR A 41 -3.83 -5.99 -10.16
N VAL A 42 -4.50 -6.02 -9.00
CA VAL A 42 -5.42 -7.08 -8.59
C VAL A 42 -6.79 -6.45 -8.33
N ASN A 43 -7.86 -7.06 -8.84
CA ASN A 43 -9.22 -6.62 -8.56
C ASN A 43 -9.76 -7.36 -7.33
N GLU A 44 -10.43 -6.62 -6.44
CA GLU A 44 -11.06 -7.14 -5.23
C GLU A 44 -12.06 -8.29 -5.52
N TYR A 45 -12.82 -8.20 -6.61
CA TYR A 45 -13.72 -9.27 -7.05
C TYR A 45 -12.97 -10.58 -7.30
N ASP A 46 -11.83 -10.51 -7.99
CA ASP A 46 -11.06 -11.71 -8.36
C ASP A 46 -10.52 -12.41 -7.11
N VAL A 47 -10.14 -11.63 -6.08
CA VAL A 47 -9.68 -12.17 -4.78
C VAL A 47 -10.82 -12.88 -4.06
N TYR A 48 -12.00 -12.24 -3.95
CA TYR A 48 -13.14 -12.84 -3.26
C TYR A 48 -13.66 -14.08 -3.98
N VAL A 49 -13.73 -14.06 -5.31
CA VAL A 49 -14.17 -15.22 -6.10
C VAL A 49 -13.14 -16.37 -6.03
N ASP A 50 -11.83 -16.10 -6.07
CA ASP A 50 -10.82 -17.16 -5.87
C ASP A 50 -10.95 -17.78 -4.48
N ALA A 51 -11.11 -16.94 -3.45
CA ALA A 51 -11.29 -17.40 -2.08
C ALA A 51 -12.56 -18.25 -1.94
N ARG A 52 -13.67 -17.87 -2.58
CA ARG A 52 -14.92 -18.65 -2.59
C ARG A 52 -14.86 -19.95 -3.37
N ASN A 53 -14.04 -20.03 -4.41
CA ASN A 53 -13.86 -21.27 -5.17
C ASN A 53 -12.78 -22.21 -4.59
N THR A 54 -11.89 -21.70 -3.75
CA THR A 54 -10.84 -22.50 -3.10
C THR A 54 -11.41 -23.35 -1.97
N SER A 55 -10.94 -24.60 -1.81
CA SER A 55 -11.41 -25.47 -0.72
C SER A 55 -11.04 -24.92 0.66
N ASN A 56 -11.83 -25.21 1.70
CA ASN A 56 -11.52 -24.75 3.05
C ASN A 56 -10.16 -25.26 3.53
N GLU A 57 -9.79 -26.49 3.19
CA GLU A 57 -8.47 -27.07 3.49
C GLU A 57 -7.35 -26.28 2.83
N ASP A 58 -7.50 -25.92 1.55
CA ASP A 58 -6.51 -25.11 0.83
C ASP A 58 -6.41 -23.68 1.39
N LEU A 59 -7.52 -23.07 1.79
CA LEU A 59 -7.52 -21.76 2.46
C LEU A 59 -6.79 -21.80 3.80
N GLN A 60 -7.02 -22.86 4.60
CA GLN A 60 -6.29 -23.10 5.85
C GLN A 60 -4.78 -23.31 5.59
N ASN A 61 -4.43 -24.07 4.55
CA ASN A 61 -3.03 -24.26 4.14
C ASN A 61 -2.37 -22.94 3.67
N ARG A 62 -3.15 -21.99 3.15
CA ARG A 62 -2.72 -20.62 2.83
C ARG A 62 -2.64 -19.71 4.07
N GLY A 63 -3.00 -20.22 5.24
CA GLY A 63 -2.89 -19.53 6.54
C GLY A 63 -4.15 -18.81 6.99
N MET A 64 -5.30 -19.00 6.32
CA MET A 64 -6.58 -18.43 6.77
C MET A 64 -7.14 -19.22 7.96
N SER A 65 -7.77 -18.54 8.91
CA SER A 65 -8.48 -19.21 10.02
C SER A 65 -9.88 -19.68 9.59
N GLU A 66 -10.50 -20.58 10.36
CA GLU A 66 -11.88 -21.06 10.12
C GLU A 66 -12.88 -19.89 10.07
N ASP A 67 -12.80 -18.96 11.02
CA ASP A 67 -13.68 -17.79 11.05
C ASP A 67 -13.52 -16.87 9.81
N GLN A 68 -12.31 -16.79 9.24
CA GLN A 68 -12.03 -16.07 7.99
C GLN A 68 -12.73 -16.74 6.81
N ILE A 69 -12.61 -18.06 6.76
CA ILE A 69 -13.22 -18.90 5.74
C ILE A 69 -14.74 -18.80 5.83
N ASP A 70 -15.31 -18.84 7.03
CA ASP A 70 -16.75 -18.74 7.21
C ASP A 70 -17.30 -17.40 6.71
N LEU A 71 -16.59 -16.28 6.94
CA LEU A 71 -17.03 -14.98 6.42
C LEU A 71 -16.83 -14.86 4.90
N ILE A 72 -15.61 -15.09 4.43
CA ILE A 72 -15.28 -15.69 3.13
C ILE A 72 -16.45 -16.15 2.24
N LYS A 73 -17.04 -17.23 2.76
CA LYS A 73 -18.07 -18.07 2.14
C LYS A 73 -19.50 -17.65 2.51
N SER A 74 -19.67 -16.64 3.37
CA SER A 74 -20.98 -16.12 3.77
C SER A 74 -21.48 -15.05 2.80
N ASP A 75 -22.75 -14.68 2.95
CA ASP A 75 -23.41 -13.61 2.17
C ASP A 75 -23.01 -12.18 2.62
N ALA A 76 -21.93 -12.02 3.39
CA ALA A 76 -21.54 -10.70 3.92
C ALA A 76 -21.27 -9.67 2.81
N ILE A 77 -20.66 -10.11 1.70
CA ILE A 77 -20.34 -9.25 0.56
C ILE A 77 -21.63 -8.90 -0.21
N GLU A 78 -22.50 -9.87 -0.46
CA GLU A 78 -23.81 -9.70 -1.09
C GLU A 78 -24.65 -8.68 -0.31
N ASN A 79 -24.68 -8.80 1.02
CA ASN A 79 -25.42 -7.89 1.89
C ASN A 79 -24.91 -6.45 1.78
N GLU A 80 -23.60 -6.24 1.79
CA GLU A 80 -23.01 -4.91 1.58
C GLU A 80 -23.36 -4.36 0.18
N LEU A 81 -23.29 -5.19 -0.87
CA LEU A 81 -23.66 -4.78 -2.23
C LEU A 81 -25.15 -4.43 -2.34
N LEU A 82 -26.03 -5.17 -1.67
CA LEU A 82 -27.47 -4.90 -1.62
C LEU A 82 -27.78 -3.61 -0.86
N GLU A 83 -27.07 -3.34 0.25
CA GLU A 83 -27.18 -2.07 0.97
C GLU A 83 -26.79 -0.89 0.07
N LYS A 84 -25.69 -1.01 -0.68
CA LYS A 84 -25.30 0.00 -1.67
C LYS A 84 -26.32 0.12 -2.81
N ALA A 85 -26.83 -1.01 -3.33
CA ALA A 85 -27.83 -1.02 -4.39
C ALA A 85 -29.14 -0.33 -3.98
N ALA A 86 -29.48 -0.31 -2.69
CA ALA A 86 -30.65 0.38 -2.15
C ALA A 86 -30.51 1.91 -2.14
N LEU A 87 -29.28 2.46 -2.07
CA LEU A 87 -29.01 3.90 -2.08
C LEU A 87 -29.44 4.55 -3.40
N SER A 88 -29.88 5.81 -3.36
CA SER A 88 -30.21 6.56 -4.59
C SER A 88 -29.00 6.74 -5.52
N VAL A 89 -29.26 7.02 -6.79
CA VAL A 89 -28.20 7.33 -7.78
C VAL A 89 -27.33 8.49 -7.29
N ASP A 90 -27.93 9.54 -6.74
CA ASP A 90 -27.22 10.70 -6.19
C ASP A 90 -26.33 10.33 -4.99
N GLU A 91 -26.79 9.44 -4.12
CA GLU A 91 -26.00 8.93 -2.99
C GLU A 91 -24.82 8.09 -3.49
N LEU A 92 -25.03 7.17 -4.43
CA LEU A 92 -23.96 6.38 -5.03
C LEU A 92 -22.93 7.24 -5.76
N SER A 93 -23.37 8.28 -6.49
CA SER A 93 -22.45 9.23 -7.12
C SER A 93 -21.62 10.00 -6.09
N LYS A 94 -22.20 10.38 -4.94
CA LYS A 94 -21.43 10.98 -3.83
C LYS A 94 -20.45 10.01 -3.18
N LEU A 95 -20.73 8.70 -3.26
CA LEU A 95 -19.80 7.63 -2.89
C LEU A 95 -18.75 7.32 -3.97
N GLY A 96 -18.71 8.10 -5.06
CA GLY A 96 -17.68 8.00 -6.09
C GLY A 96 -17.93 6.94 -7.17
N TYR A 97 -19.11 6.30 -7.18
CA TYR A 97 -19.47 5.36 -8.23
C TYR A 97 -19.81 6.10 -9.53
N ASP A 98 -19.25 5.63 -10.64
CA ASP A 98 -19.58 6.15 -11.96
C ASP A 98 -20.92 5.59 -12.48
N ASN A 99 -21.45 6.15 -13.57
CA ASN A 99 -22.74 5.75 -14.13
C ASN A 99 -22.81 4.25 -14.51
N ASN A 100 -21.70 3.65 -14.95
CA ASN A 100 -21.67 2.23 -15.31
C ASN A 100 -21.69 1.37 -14.05
N GLN A 101 -20.90 1.72 -13.04
CA GLN A 101 -20.90 1.05 -11.74
C GLN A 101 -22.26 1.13 -11.06
N ILE A 102 -22.89 2.31 -11.08
CA ILE A 102 -24.24 2.52 -10.58
C ILE A 102 -25.24 1.63 -11.33
N ALA A 103 -25.16 1.55 -12.66
CA ALA A 103 -26.06 0.70 -13.44
C ALA A 103 -25.90 -0.78 -13.08
N ILE A 104 -24.67 -1.26 -12.86
CA ILE A 104 -24.40 -2.63 -12.41
C ILE A 104 -24.99 -2.85 -11.01
N LEU A 105 -24.68 -1.99 -10.04
CA LEU A 105 -25.23 -2.07 -8.68
C LEU A 105 -26.76 -2.07 -8.64
N LYS A 106 -27.39 -1.23 -9.47
CA LYS A 106 -28.86 -1.13 -9.53
C LYS A 106 -29.56 -2.33 -10.15
N ASN A 107 -28.84 -3.12 -10.93
CA ASN A 107 -29.36 -4.35 -11.53
C ASN A 107 -29.03 -5.59 -10.70
N TYR A 108 -28.21 -5.45 -9.65
CA TYR A 108 -27.84 -6.55 -8.78
C TYR A 108 -28.99 -6.93 -7.83
N ASP A 109 -29.31 -8.21 -7.75
CA ASP A 109 -30.47 -8.75 -7.03
C ASP A 109 -30.11 -9.67 -5.85
N GLY A 110 -28.82 -9.76 -5.51
CA GLY A 110 -28.32 -10.54 -4.38
C GLY A 110 -27.88 -11.97 -4.73
N GLN A 111 -27.78 -12.31 -6.01
CA GLN A 111 -27.10 -13.54 -6.44
C GLN A 111 -25.63 -13.57 -5.95
N ALA A 112 -25.07 -14.77 -5.76
CA ALA A 112 -23.69 -14.92 -5.28
C ALA A 112 -22.69 -14.22 -6.21
N ILE A 113 -21.67 -13.56 -5.68
CA ILE A 113 -20.73 -12.77 -6.51
C ILE A 113 -20.03 -13.61 -7.58
N GLU A 114 -19.73 -14.88 -7.33
CA GLU A 114 -19.14 -15.80 -8.31
C GLU A 114 -20.04 -16.08 -9.52
N ASP A 115 -21.35 -15.87 -9.39
CA ASP A 115 -22.35 -16.00 -10.45
C ASP A 115 -22.68 -14.64 -11.13
N ALA A 116 -22.07 -13.54 -10.67
CA ALA A 116 -22.30 -12.17 -11.15
C ALA A 116 -20.99 -11.48 -11.62
N PRO A 117 -20.38 -11.92 -12.74
CA PRO A 117 -19.09 -11.42 -13.22
C PRO A 117 -19.07 -9.93 -13.58
N GLU A 118 -20.22 -9.33 -13.86
CA GLU A 118 -20.36 -7.88 -14.07
C GLU A 118 -19.97 -7.05 -12.84
N LEU A 119 -20.12 -7.60 -11.63
CA LEU A 119 -19.73 -6.92 -10.39
C LEU A 119 -18.24 -6.60 -10.34
N ARG A 120 -17.41 -7.32 -11.10
CA ARG A 120 -15.98 -6.99 -11.26
C ARG A 120 -15.74 -5.55 -11.70
N GLY A 121 -16.70 -4.93 -12.42
CA GLY A 121 -16.64 -3.51 -12.80
C GLY A 121 -16.91 -2.52 -11.64
N VAL A 122 -17.55 -2.98 -10.57
CA VAL A 122 -17.88 -2.21 -9.36
C VAL A 122 -16.75 -2.29 -8.33
N PHE A 123 -16.17 -3.49 -8.16
CA PHE A 123 -15.11 -3.76 -7.21
C PHE A 123 -13.80 -3.01 -7.55
N ALA A 124 -13.07 -2.61 -6.51
CA ALA A 124 -11.88 -1.79 -6.68
C ALA A 124 -10.68 -2.61 -7.18
N GLY A 125 -9.86 -1.99 -8.03
CA GLY A 125 -8.53 -2.47 -8.37
C GLY A 125 -7.49 -1.90 -7.42
N MET A 126 -6.70 -2.77 -6.80
CA MET A 126 -5.51 -2.38 -6.04
C MET A 126 -4.27 -2.58 -6.89
N THR A 127 -3.52 -1.49 -7.09
CA THR A 127 -2.31 -1.47 -7.92
C THR A 127 -1.10 -1.21 -7.05
N ALA A 128 -0.06 -2.06 -7.17
CA ALA A 128 1.24 -1.83 -6.55
C ALA A 128 2.30 -1.57 -7.64
N LYS A 129 3.09 -0.50 -7.46
CA LYS A 129 4.11 -0.02 -8.39
C LYS A 129 5.46 0.03 -7.67
N PHE A 130 6.48 -0.56 -8.28
CA PHE A 130 7.80 -0.73 -7.68
C PHE A 130 8.82 0.22 -8.32
N PHE A 131 9.59 0.90 -7.48
CA PHE A 131 10.59 1.87 -7.89
C PHE A 131 11.89 1.67 -7.12
N LYS A 132 13.00 1.90 -7.82
CA LYS A 132 14.29 2.15 -7.18
C LYS A 132 14.24 3.53 -6.53
N SER A 133 14.51 3.60 -5.22
CA SER A 133 14.81 4.87 -4.55
C SER A 133 16.32 5.11 -4.50
N SER A 134 17.11 4.11 -4.10
CA SER A 134 18.58 4.15 -4.16
C SER A 134 19.18 2.75 -4.20
N ALA A 135 20.39 2.61 -4.74
CA ALA A 135 21.10 1.34 -4.83
C ALA A 135 22.60 1.54 -4.72
N SER A 136 23.27 0.65 -3.99
CA SER A 136 24.72 0.58 -3.88
C SER A 136 25.15 -0.83 -3.46
N THR A 137 26.45 -1.06 -3.37
CA THR A 137 27.00 -2.30 -2.81
C THR A 137 26.83 -2.42 -1.30
N SER A 138 26.38 -1.35 -0.62
CA SER A 138 26.16 -1.31 0.84
C SER A 138 24.71 -1.19 1.26
N SER A 139 23.83 -0.75 0.37
CA SER A 139 22.42 -0.51 0.68
C SER A 139 21.54 -0.59 -0.56
N LEU A 140 20.31 -1.05 -0.38
CA LEU A 140 19.26 -1.04 -1.38
C LEU A 140 18.02 -0.41 -0.77
N LYS A 141 17.38 0.52 -1.50
CA LYS A 141 16.14 1.16 -1.08
C LYS A 141 15.08 1.05 -2.16
N VAL A 142 14.01 0.34 -1.83
CA VAL A 142 12.82 0.18 -2.67
C VAL A 142 11.74 1.16 -2.21
N ARG A 143 11.06 1.79 -3.17
CA ARG A 143 9.78 2.47 -2.97
C ARG A 143 8.70 1.61 -3.61
N VAL A 144 7.68 1.28 -2.84
CA VAL A 144 6.42 0.73 -3.37
C VAL A 144 5.36 1.80 -3.22
N PHE A 145 4.72 2.17 -4.32
CA PHE A 145 3.52 2.99 -4.33
C PHE A 145 2.32 2.08 -4.55
N TRP A 146 1.32 2.18 -3.70
CA TRP A 146 0.06 1.45 -3.85
C TRP A 146 -1.08 2.44 -4.09
N GLU A 147 -2.10 2.03 -4.86
CA GLU A 147 -3.29 2.81 -5.11
C GLU A 147 -4.53 1.95 -5.35
N TRP A 148 -5.67 2.46 -4.90
CA TRP A 148 -6.99 1.93 -5.21
C TRP A 148 -7.66 2.77 -6.30
N SER A 149 -8.25 2.10 -7.31
CA SER A 149 -9.00 2.76 -8.40
C SER A 149 -10.16 3.59 -7.85
N ASN A 150 -10.89 3.02 -6.89
CA ASN A 150 -12.00 3.60 -6.15
C ASN A 150 -11.96 3.06 -4.71
N ALA A 151 -12.89 3.52 -3.88
CA ALA A 151 -13.15 2.91 -2.58
C ALA A 151 -13.33 1.38 -2.72
N PRO A 152 -12.59 0.56 -1.94
CA PRO A 152 -12.91 -0.87 -1.78
C PRO A 152 -14.36 -1.04 -1.35
N ALA A 153 -14.97 -2.18 -1.69
CA ALA A 153 -16.36 -2.43 -1.35
C ALA A 153 -16.60 -2.33 0.16
N LEU A 154 -15.61 -2.76 0.95
CA LEU A 154 -15.57 -2.70 2.40
C LEU A 154 -14.54 -1.65 2.82
N ALA A 155 -14.98 -0.46 3.21
CA ALA A 155 -14.06 0.64 3.51
C ALA A 155 -14.54 1.54 4.66
N GLY A 156 -15.22 0.95 5.65
CA GLY A 156 -15.76 1.67 6.82
C GLY A 156 -14.71 2.09 7.85
N ASP A 157 -15.14 2.93 8.80
CA ASP A 157 -14.32 3.47 9.91
C ASP A 157 -13.51 2.47 10.76
N PRO A 158 -13.97 1.23 11.03
CA PRO A 158 -13.17 0.28 11.80
C PRO A 158 -12.13 -0.49 10.97
N ILE A 159 -12.01 -0.22 9.66
CA ILE A 159 -11.14 -0.99 8.78
C ILE A 159 -9.72 -0.41 8.79
N THR A 160 -8.75 -1.27 9.10
CA THR A 160 -7.32 -0.97 9.02
C THR A 160 -6.68 -1.98 8.09
N ASP A 161 -5.98 -1.53 7.07
CA ASP A 161 -5.21 -2.37 6.15
C ASP A 161 -3.78 -2.56 6.68
N LEU A 162 -3.06 -3.55 6.14
CA LEU A 162 -1.67 -3.82 6.49
C LEU A 162 -0.81 -3.89 5.23
N ILE A 163 0.27 -3.11 5.20
CA ILE A 163 1.33 -3.28 4.21
C ILE A 163 2.56 -3.87 4.86
N ALA A 164 3.23 -4.76 4.15
CA ALA A 164 4.45 -5.39 4.63
C ALA A 164 5.48 -5.53 3.52
N MET A 165 6.74 -5.54 3.92
CA MET A 165 7.85 -5.84 3.03
C MET A 165 8.81 -6.80 3.71
N ARG A 166 9.16 -7.87 2.99
CA ARG A 166 10.15 -8.87 3.39
C ARG A 166 11.35 -8.79 2.46
N TRP A 167 12.56 -9.13 2.94
CA TRP A 167 13.76 -9.08 2.10
C TRP A 167 14.76 -10.20 2.37
N GLN A 168 15.55 -10.54 1.35
CA GLN A 168 16.70 -11.44 1.45
C GLN A 168 17.85 -10.96 0.56
N GLY A 169 19.03 -10.78 1.14
CA GLY A 169 20.23 -10.33 0.43
C GLY A 169 21.05 -11.47 -0.18
N THR A 170 21.73 -11.19 -1.29
CA THR A 170 22.74 -12.08 -1.90
C THR A 170 24.03 -11.30 -2.15
N ASN A 171 25.18 -11.88 -1.80
CA ASN A 171 26.49 -11.27 -2.04
C ASN A 171 27.02 -11.54 -3.47
N THR A 172 28.14 -10.93 -3.82
CA THR A 172 28.78 -11.10 -5.15
C THR A 172 29.25 -12.52 -5.45
N GLY A 173 29.44 -13.35 -4.41
CA GLY A 173 29.73 -14.78 -4.54
C GLY A 173 28.48 -15.65 -4.73
N GLY A 174 27.28 -15.07 -4.80
CA GLY A 174 26.01 -15.80 -4.96
C GLY A 174 25.53 -16.50 -3.69
N ARG A 175 26.04 -16.11 -2.51
CA ARG A 175 25.66 -16.67 -1.21
C ARG A 175 24.68 -15.74 -0.48
N PRO A 176 23.83 -16.28 0.41
CA PRO A 176 22.99 -15.46 1.28
C PRO A 176 23.80 -14.41 2.03
N LEU A 177 23.26 -13.20 2.11
CA LEU A 177 23.87 -12.05 2.77
C LEU A 177 22.86 -11.42 3.72
N ASN A 178 23.27 -11.24 4.98
CA ASN A 178 22.47 -10.48 5.93
C ASN A 178 22.45 -8.99 5.54
N VAL A 179 21.24 -8.51 5.25
CA VAL A 179 20.94 -7.09 5.07
C VAL A 179 19.88 -6.70 6.10
N ALA A 180 20.11 -5.60 6.80
CA ALA A 180 19.30 -5.16 7.92
C ALA A 180 18.49 -3.91 7.58
N PHE A 181 17.25 -3.84 8.07
CA PHE A 181 16.39 -2.68 8.00
C PHE A 181 17.06 -1.42 8.55
N ASN A 182 17.00 -0.33 7.80
CA ASN A 182 17.43 0.98 8.25
C ASN A 182 16.21 1.86 8.54
N SER A 183 15.84 1.98 9.82
CA SER A 183 14.69 2.78 10.27
C SER A 183 14.85 4.27 9.98
N SER A 184 16.07 4.82 10.00
CA SER A 184 16.31 6.24 9.71
C SER A 184 16.15 6.63 8.24
N LYS A 185 16.14 5.64 7.35
CA LYS A 185 16.02 5.82 5.89
C LYS A 185 14.77 5.16 5.31
N SER A 186 13.97 4.51 6.15
CA SER A 186 12.70 3.90 5.79
C SER A 186 11.55 4.74 6.33
N SER A 187 10.44 4.77 5.60
CA SER A 187 9.29 5.61 5.94
C SER A 187 8.06 5.15 5.15
N ALA A 188 6.87 5.37 5.68
CA ALA A 188 5.64 5.15 4.94
C ALA A 188 4.68 6.34 5.08
N ASN A 189 3.86 6.56 4.06
CA ASN A 189 2.85 7.61 4.06
C ASN A 189 1.60 7.19 3.28
N VAL A 190 0.49 7.84 3.58
CA VAL A 190 -0.84 7.54 3.04
C VAL A 190 -1.51 8.83 2.60
N ASN A 191 -2.05 8.86 1.38
CA ASN A 191 -2.85 9.95 0.83
C ASN A 191 -4.34 9.62 0.98
N TYR A 192 -5.06 10.52 1.64
CA TYR A 192 -6.51 10.40 1.89
C TYR A 192 -7.29 11.28 0.92
N TYR A 193 -8.38 10.72 0.41
CA TYR A 193 -9.26 11.35 -0.57
C TYR A 193 -10.71 11.21 -0.13
N THR A 194 -11.57 12.12 -0.55
CA THR A 194 -13.01 11.88 -0.54
C THR A 194 -13.37 10.78 -1.51
N ARG A 195 -14.53 10.16 -1.30
CA ARG A 195 -15.06 9.10 -2.16
C ARG A 195 -15.18 9.53 -3.63
N ASP A 196 -15.55 10.78 -3.89
CA ASP A 196 -15.66 11.39 -5.23
C ASP A 196 -14.30 11.81 -5.84
N GLY A 197 -13.18 11.62 -5.13
CA GLY A 197 -11.83 11.71 -5.69
C GLY A 197 -11.06 13.00 -5.40
N GLU A 198 -11.53 13.85 -4.49
CA GLU A 198 -10.80 15.04 -4.04
C GLU A 198 -9.71 14.67 -3.02
N TYR A 199 -8.46 15.05 -3.28
CA TYR A 199 -7.38 14.89 -2.30
C TYR A 199 -7.62 15.78 -1.08
N LYS A 200 -7.39 15.24 0.12
CA LYS A 200 -7.52 15.99 1.38
C LYS A 200 -6.18 16.20 2.06
N PHE A 201 -5.48 15.13 2.40
CA PHE A 201 -4.19 15.24 3.08
C PHE A 201 -3.33 13.99 2.91
N ASN A 202 -2.06 14.13 3.28
CA ASN A 202 -1.11 13.04 3.43
C ASN A 202 -0.78 12.85 4.93
N ARG A 203 -0.66 11.60 5.35
CA ARG A 203 -0.29 11.23 6.72
C ARG A 203 0.87 10.23 6.69
N SER A 204 1.93 10.52 7.44
CA SER A 204 2.97 9.53 7.73
C SER A 204 2.41 8.42 8.61
N VAL A 205 2.77 7.17 8.32
CA VAL A 205 2.46 6.00 9.15
C VAL A 205 3.76 5.37 9.62
N ASP A 206 3.74 4.86 10.85
CA ASP A 206 4.92 4.27 11.46
C ASP A 206 5.19 2.90 10.84
N ILE A 207 6.46 2.67 10.47
CA ILE A 207 6.92 1.34 10.08
C ILE A 207 7.41 0.62 11.32
N VAL A 208 6.78 -0.52 11.61
CA VAL A 208 7.21 -1.47 12.64
C VAL A 208 8.17 -2.47 12.02
N CYS A 209 9.26 -2.75 12.75
CA CYS A 209 10.26 -3.73 12.37
C CYS A 209 10.73 -4.45 13.64
N ASP A 210 10.16 -5.60 13.92
CA ASP A 210 10.53 -6.47 15.04
C ASP A 210 11.63 -7.49 14.66
N SER A 211 11.83 -7.74 13.36
CA SER A 211 12.91 -8.57 12.81
C SER A 211 13.70 -7.81 11.73
N PRO A 212 14.77 -7.08 12.12
CA PRO A 212 15.57 -6.27 11.20
C PRO A 212 16.20 -7.00 10.02
N TYR A 213 16.24 -8.33 10.01
CA TYR A 213 16.86 -9.11 8.93
C TYR A 213 15.84 -9.79 8.01
N ASP A 214 14.55 -9.60 8.27
CA ASP A 214 13.50 -10.37 7.60
C ASP A 214 12.44 -9.45 7.01
N HIS A 215 11.83 -8.58 7.82
CA HIS A 215 10.65 -7.84 7.39
C HIS A 215 10.39 -6.55 8.18
N ALA A 216 9.50 -5.73 7.61
CA ALA A 216 8.89 -4.57 8.25
C ALA A 216 7.46 -4.39 7.73
N TYR A 217 6.59 -3.75 8.50
CA TYR A 217 5.19 -3.54 8.14
C TYR A 217 4.64 -2.22 8.68
N ALA A 218 3.50 -1.78 8.15
CA ALA A 218 2.78 -0.60 8.63
C ALA A 218 1.27 -0.82 8.50
N GLU A 219 0.54 -0.33 9.50
CA GLU A 219 -0.92 -0.30 9.50
C GLU A 219 -1.42 0.97 8.79
N ILE A 220 -2.49 0.82 8.03
CA ILE A 220 -3.12 1.88 7.24
C ILE A 220 -4.58 1.98 7.67
N PRO A 221 -4.98 3.01 8.42
CA PRO A 221 -6.39 3.29 8.64
C PRO A 221 -7.07 3.53 7.29
N VAL A 222 -8.02 2.68 6.89
CA VAL A 222 -8.67 2.80 5.56
C VAL A 222 -9.58 4.01 5.52
N SER A 223 -10.26 4.28 6.63
CA SER A 223 -10.92 5.56 6.88
C SER A 223 -10.14 6.31 7.96
N SER A 224 -10.22 7.63 7.93
CA SER A 224 -9.74 8.49 9.02
C SER A 224 -10.88 9.18 9.77
N GLY A 225 -12.10 8.64 9.65
CA GLY A 225 -13.32 9.16 10.28
C GLY A 225 -14.01 10.27 9.48
N GLU A 226 -15.19 10.68 9.96
CA GLU A 226 -15.91 11.86 9.46
C GLU A 226 -15.07 13.12 9.73
N TYR A 227 -14.65 13.78 8.65
CA TYR A 227 -14.07 15.12 8.75
C TYR A 227 -15.16 16.13 9.14
N GLU A 228 -14.78 17.30 9.66
CA GLU A 228 -15.67 18.35 10.26
C GLU A 228 -16.91 18.77 9.42
N ASP A 229 -16.99 18.34 8.16
CA ASP A 229 -18.07 18.61 7.19
C ASP A 229 -18.91 17.36 6.79
N GLY A 230 -18.76 16.21 7.48
CA GLY A 230 -19.55 14.99 7.23
C GLY A 230 -19.12 14.16 6.01
N TRP A 231 -17.93 14.41 5.45
CA TRP A 231 -17.41 13.66 4.31
C TRP A 231 -16.71 12.36 4.75
N THR A 232 -17.07 11.24 4.13
CA THR A 232 -16.34 9.98 4.27
C THR A 232 -15.08 10.03 3.39
N ILE A 233 -13.92 9.95 4.02
CA ILE A 233 -12.62 9.94 3.35
C ILE A 233 -11.98 8.56 3.47
N TYR A 234 -11.16 8.18 2.49
CA TYR A 234 -10.49 6.89 2.49
C TYR A 234 -9.04 6.97 2.02
N ALA A 235 -8.26 6.00 2.46
CA ALA A 235 -6.89 5.77 2.05
C ALA A 235 -6.85 5.29 0.59
N LYS A 236 -6.70 6.22 -0.35
CA LYS A 236 -6.71 5.91 -1.79
C LYS A 236 -5.36 5.45 -2.30
N SER A 237 -4.27 6.00 -1.78
CA SER A 237 -2.92 5.64 -2.21
C SER A 237 -1.91 5.87 -1.11
N GLY A 238 -0.70 5.35 -1.28
CA GLY A 238 0.37 5.59 -0.33
C GLY A 238 1.70 5.04 -0.80
N ASN A 239 2.72 5.26 0.02
CA ASN A 239 4.08 4.86 -0.27
C ASN A 239 4.67 4.09 0.91
N MET A 240 5.41 3.03 0.61
CA MET A 240 6.32 2.37 1.53
C MET A 240 7.73 2.47 0.99
N TYR A 241 8.63 3.07 1.77
CA TYR A 241 10.04 3.14 1.48
C TYR A 241 10.79 2.26 2.47
N VAL A 242 11.47 1.23 1.97
CA VAL A 242 12.27 0.32 2.80
C VAL A 242 13.70 0.35 2.31
N GLN A 243 14.62 0.74 3.19
CA GLN A 243 16.04 0.61 2.96
C GLN A 243 16.59 -0.53 3.81
N VAL A 244 17.39 -1.38 3.18
CA VAL A 244 18.19 -2.40 3.84
C VAL A 244 19.67 -2.15 3.59
N ASP A 245 20.47 -2.28 4.65
CA ASP A 245 21.92 -2.06 4.64
C ASP A 245 22.64 -3.37 4.94
N ARG A 246 23.79 -3.59 4.29
CA ARG A 246 24.66 -4.71 4.69
C ARG A 246 25.13 -4.55 6.14
N THR A 247 25.23 -5.66 6.87
CA THR A 247 25.77 -5.65 8.25
C THR A 247 27.23 -6.08 8.35
N GLY A 248 27.82 -6.57 7.24
CA GLY A 248 29.21 -7.04 7.16
C GLY A 248 30.04 -6.36 6.07
N THR A 249 31.19 -6.96 5.75
CA THR A 249 32.13 -6.44 4.74
C THR A 249 31.85 -6.90 3.31
N ASP A 250 31.06 -7.95 3.15
CA ASP A 250 30.63 -8.42 1.84
C ASP A 250 29.78 -7.37 1.14
N SER A 251 29.94 -7.26 -0.18
CA SER A 251 29.14 -6.36 -1.00
C SER A 251 27.82 -7.01 -1.37
N ILE A 252 26.74 -6.23 -1.31
CA ILE A 252 25.44 -6.61 -1.87
C ILE A 252 25.62 -6.75 -3.38
N LYS A 253 25.20 -7.90 -3.93
CA LYS A 253 25.00 -8.08 -5.36
C LYS A 253 23.57 -7.68 -5.73
N GLU A 254 22.61 -8.24 -5.02
CA GLU A 254 21.18 -8.05 -5.20
C GLU A 254 20.44 -8.39 -3.91
N ALA A 255 19.19 -7.97 -3.79
CA ALA A 255 18.25 -8.48 -2.81
C ALA A 255 16.91 -8.78 -3.48
N ALA A 256 16.25 -9.84 -2.99
CA ALA A 256 14.85 -10.08 -3.25
C ALA A 256 14.01 -9.30 -2.22
N PHE A 257 12.92 -8.69 -2.68
CA PHE A 257 11.94 -8.01 -1.84
C PHE A 257 10.57 -8.58 -2.17
N VAL A 258 9.79 -8.94 -1.15
CA VAL A 258 8.36 -9.26 -1.31
C VAL A 258 7.58 -8.14 -0.69
N PHE A 259 6.65 -7.55 -1.43
CA PHE A 259 5.69 -6.60 -0.90
C PHE A 259 4.31 -7.26 -0.81
N GLY A 260 3.64 -7.03 0.31
CA GLY A 260 2.28 -7.47 0.54
C GLY A 260 1.37 -6.28 0.88
N TYR A 261 0.16 -6.29 0.35
CA TYR A 261 -0.92 -5.41 0.79
C TYR A 261 -2.11 -6.29 1.21
N GLY A 262 -2.48 -6.20 2.48
CA GLY A 262 -3.64 -6.85 3.06
C GLY A 262 -4.75 -5.85 3.26
N HIS A 263 -5.92 -6.14 2.69
CA HIS A 263 -7.14 -5.35 2.87
C HIS A 263 -8.05 -6.00 3.90
N THR A 264 -8.48 -5.26 4.90
CA THR A 264 -9.33 -5.79 5.96
C THR A 264 -10.80 -5.81 5.56
N VAL A 265 -11.40 -6.99 5.57
CA VAL A 265 -12.75 -7.32 5.07
C VAL A 265 -13.76 -7.39 6.24
N ILE A 266 -13.30 -7.54 7.48
CA ILE A 266 -14.14 -7.45 8.70
C ILE A 266 -13.51 -6.44 9.66
N ALA A 267 -14.32 -5.69 10.39
CA ALA A 267 -13.96 -4.71 11.44
C ALA A 267 -13.10 -5.26 12.61
N ILE A 268 -11.94 -5.82 12.32
CA ILE A 268 -10.96 -6.42 13.24
C ILE A 268 -9.57 -6.02 12.77
N SER A 269 -8.66 -5.75 13.71
CA SER A 269 -7.33 -5.25 13.36
C SER A 269 -6.52 -6.33 12.64
N PRO A 270 -5.89 -6.03 11.48
CA PRO A 270 -5.03 -6.97 10.77
C PRO A 270 -3.75 -7.25 11.57
N SER A 271 -3.09 -8.37 11.33
CA SER A 271 -1.73 -8.65 11.78
C SER A 271 -0.95 -9.44 10.73
N LEU A 272 0.37 -9.50 10.86
CA LEU A 272 1.27 -10.10 9.87
C LEU A 272 1.53 -11.58 10.19
N SER A 273 1.46 -12.44 9.19
CA SER A 273 1.93 -13.83 9.23
C SER A 273 3.05 -14.02 8.21
N LEU A 274 4.08 -14.78 8.52
CA LEU A 274 5.19 -15.03 7.59
C LEU A 274 5.25 -16.52 7.28
N PRO A 275 4.83 -16.95 6.08
CA PRO A 275 4.95 -18.36 5.70
C PRO A 275 6.42 -18.80 5.68
N ALA A 276 6.62 -20.12 5.78
CA ALA A 276 7.95 -20.72 5.71
C ALA A 276 8.61 -20.52 4.33
N SER A 277 7.80 -20.40 3.28
CA SER A 277 8.23 -19.89 1.97
C SER A 277 8.48 -18.37 2.02
N PHE A 278 9.33 -17.85 1.13
CA PHE A 278 9.61 -16.42 1.06
C PHE A 278 8.38 -15.64 0.52
N GLY A 279 7.41 -15.38 1.39
CA GLY A 279 6.15 -14.69 1.10
C GLY A 279 5.62 -13.92 2.32
N ILE A 280 4.41 -13.36 2.20
CA ILE A 280 3.73 -12.55 3.21
C ILE A 280 2.28 -13.04 3.41
N GLY A 281 1.94 -13.43 4.63
CA GLY A 281 0.56 -13.72 5.05
C GLY A 281 -0.02 -12.58 5.88
N PHE A 282 -1.34 -12.48 5.91
CA PHE A 282 -2.06 -11.58 6.82
C PHE A 282 -2.98 -12.41 7.71
N SER A 283 -3.24 -11.93 8.92
CA SER A 283 -4.06 -12.62 9.91
C SER A 283 -5.56 -12.44 9.67
N TRP A 284 -6.34 -12.97 10.62
CA TRP A 284 -7.79 -12.90 10.69
C TRP A 284 -8.37 -11.55 10.26
N GLY A 285 -9.36 -11.59 9.35
CA GLY A 285 -10.08 -10.43 8.83
C GLY A 285 -9.48 -9.73 7.63
N THR A 286 -8.32 -10.17 7.14
CA THR A 286 -7.59 -9.48 6.07
C THR A 286 -7.42 -10.38 4.86
N GLU A 287 -7.87 -9.90 3.70
CA GLU A 287 -7.62 -10.52 2.41
C GLU A 287 -6.35 -9.97 1.78
N LYS A 288 -5.54 -10.87 1.22
CA LYS A 288 -4.30 -10.50 0.57
C LYS A 288 -4.59 -10.00 -0.84
N MET A 289 -4.53 -8.69 -1.03
CA MET A 289 -4.79 -8.05 -2.32
C MET A 289 -3.62 -8.20 -3.29
N VAL A 290 -2.40 -8.01 -2.80
CA VAL A 290 -1.16 -8.19 -3.57
C VAL A 290 -0.13 -8.90 -2.70
N GLU A 291 0.59 -9.82 -3.32
CA GLU A 291 1.89 -10.30 -2.87
C GLU A 291 2.78 -10.42 -4.10
N GLU A 292 3.79 -9.55 -4.21
CA GLU A 292 4.69 -9.56 -5.36
C GLU A 292 6.14 -9.57 -4.91
N ALA A 293 6.90 -10.45 -5.52
CA ALA A 293 8.33 -10.57 -5.33
C ALA A 293 9.06 -9.85 -6.48
N ILE A 294 9.97 -8.95 -6.12
CA ILE A 294 10.91 -8.34 -7.04
C ILE A 294 12.34 -8.67 -6.63
N ARG A 295 13.24 -8.57 -7.59
CA ARG A 295 14.68 -8.56 -7.36
C ARG A 295 15.25 -7.21 -7.72
N MET A 296 16.12 -6.68 -6.89
CA MET A 296 16.83 -5.44 -7.14
C MET A 296 18.34 -5.64 -7.01
N ASP A 297 19.08 -5.34 -8.08
CA ASP A 297 20.54 -5.41 -8.05
C ASP A 297 21.18 -4.16 -7.41
N ASN A 298 22.48 -4.21 -7.15
CA ASN A 298 23.26 -3.09 -6.60
C ASN A 298 23.44 -1.87 -7.53
N LYS A 299 22.96 -1.97 -8.77
CA LYS A 299 22.82 -0.84 -9.72
C LYS A 299 21.39 -0.28 -9.71
N GLY A 300 20.49 -0.97 -9.02
CA GLY A 300 19.09 -0.66 -8.85
C GLY A 300 18.22 -1.01 -10.05
N ILE A 301 18.64 -1.99 -10.85
CA ILE A 301 17.77 -2.61 -11.84
C ILE A 301 16.81 -3.52 -11.08
N ILE A 302 15.51 -3.29 -11.28
CA ILE A 302 14.44 -4.12 -10.73
C ILE A 302 13.97 -5.10 -11.81
N THR A 303 13.84 -6.37 -11.45
CA THR A 303 13.22 -7.41 -12.26
C THR A 303 12.14 -8.13 -11.46
N GLU A 304 11.11 -8.60 -12.14
CA GLU A 304 10.16 -9.59 -11.59
C GLU A 304 10.93 -10.85 -11.15
N TYR A 305 10.53 -11.45 -10.04
CA TYR A 305 11.21 -12.61 -9.45
C TYR A 305 10.76 -13.93 -10.08
#